data_AF-A0A345QCV1-F1
#
_entry.id   AF-A0A345QCV1-F1
#
_cell.length_a   1.000
_cell.length_b   1.000
_cell.length_c   1.000
_cell.angle_alpha   90.00
_cell.angle_beta   90.00
_cell.angle_gamma   90.00
#
_symmetry.space_group_name_H-M   'P 1'
#
loop_
_entity.id
_entity.type
_entity.pdbx_description
1 polymer ?
#
loop_
_entity_poly.entity_id
_entity_poly.type
_entity_poly.pdbx_seq_one_letter_code
_entity_poly.pdbx_strand_id
1 'polypeptide(L)' 'MDTDILTVREVAAYLKIKEKTAYRLAAEGKIPGFKVGGSWRFRQRDINTLSNKFSPSPEHKVI' A
#
# COMPACT_ATOMS: atom_id res chain seq x y z
N MET A 1 5.95 8.67 13.54
CA MET A 1 7.04 9.04 12.60
C MET A 1 7.13 7.86 11.66
N ASP A 2 6.30 7.84 10.62
CA ASP A 2 6.10 6.63 9.82
C ASP A 2 6.50 6.97 8.39
N THR A 3 7.81 6.97 8.20
CA THR A 3 8.49 7.17 6.91
C THR A 3 8.77 5.84 6.22
N ASP A 4 8.05 4.79 6.62
CA ASP A 4 8.24 3.44 6.13
C ASP A 4 7.87 3.33 4.65
N ILE A 5 8.83 2.81 3.90
CA ILE A 5 8.69 2.54 2.47
C ILE A 5 8.46 1.06 2.29
N LEU A 6 7.25 0.72 1.86
CA LEU A 6 6.83 -0.64 1.56
C LEU A 6 7.19 -1.03 0.13
N THR A 7 7.45 -2.32 -0.05
CA THR A 7 7.55 -2.99 -1.34
C THR A 7 6.18 -3.41 -1.86
N VAL A 8 6.09 -3.78 -3.15
CA VAL A 8 4.84 -4.30 -3.74
C VAL A 8 4.30 -5.52 -2.99
N ARG A 9 5.18 -6.36 -2.45
CA ARG A 9 4.82 -7.55 -1.68
C ARG A 9 4.20 -7.20 -0.34
N GLU A 10 4.78 -6.22 0.35
CA GLU A 10 4.25 -5.73 1.63
C GLU A 10 2.91 -5.01 1.44
N VAL A 11 2.76 -4.20 0.39
CA VAL A 11 1.48 -3.59 0.05
C VAL A 11 0.43 -4.64 -0.28
N ALA A 12 0.80 -5.69 -1.02
CA ALA A 12 -0.10 -6.80 -1.32
C ALA A 12 -0.57 -7.50 -0.05
N ALA A 13 0.33 -7.78 0.89
CA ALA A 13 0.00 -8.35 2.19
C ALA A 13 -0.89 -7.40 3.02
N TYR A 14 -0.57 -6.12 3.03
CA TYR A 14 -1.30 -5.09 3.78
C TYR A 14 -2.74 -4.93 3.30
N LEU A 15 -2.94 -4.83 1.99
CA LEU A 15 -4.26 -4.72 1.36
C LEU A 15 -4.96 -6.09 1.21
N LYS A 16 -4.32 -7.19 1.64
CA LYS A 16 -4.79 -8.58 1.48
C LYS A 16 -5.15 -8.92 0.02
N ILE A 17 -4.36 -8.41 -0.92
CA ILE A 17 -4.50 -8.68 -2.36
C ILE A 17 -3.34 -9.52 -2.89
N LYS A 18 -3.47 -10.05 -4.11
CA LYS A 18 -2.38 -10.74 -4.79
C LYS A 18 -1.32 -9.73 -5.26
N GLU A 19 -0.04 -10.12 -5.21
CA GLU A 19 1.08 -9.30 -5.69
C GLU A 19 0.92 -8.83 -7.13
N LYS A 20 0.42 -9.71 -8.01
CA LYS A 20 0.12 -9.37 -9.42
C LYS A 20 -0.93 -8.25 -9.52
N THR A 21 -1.93 -8.26 -8.65
CA THR A 21 -2.95 -7.20 -8.57
C THR A 21 -2.35 -5.92 -8.02
N ALA A 22 -1.53 -5.99 -6.95
CA ALA A 22 -0.84 -4.83 -6.40
C ALA A 22 0.07 -4.17 -7.43
N TYR A 23 0.85 -4.95 -8.19
CA TYR A 23 1.70 -4.47 -9.26
C TYR A 23 0.88 -3.78 -10.37
N ARG A 24 -0.22 -4.41 -10.79
CA ARG A 24 -1.11 -3.85 -11.82
C ARG A 24 -1.73 -2.54 -11.35
N LEU A 25 -2.26 -2.48 -10.13
CA LEU A 25 -2.85 -1.28 -9.55
C LEU A 25 -1.82 -0.16 -9.35
N ALA A 26 -0.58 -0.49 -9.01
CA ALA A 26 0.51 0.48 -8.95
C ALA A 26 0.86 1.03 -10.35
N ALA A 27 0.94 0.15 -11.36
CA ALA A 27 1.17 0.55 -12.74
C ALA A 27 0.03 1.40 -13.32
N GLU A 28 -1.23 1.13 -12.90
CA GLU A 28 -2.41 1.93 -13.25
C GLU A 28 -2.53 3.24 -12.43
N GLY A 29 -1.65 3.47 -11.45
CA GLY A 29 -1.71 4.65 -10.58
C GLY A 29 -2.87 4.64 -9.57
N LYS A 30 -3.51 3.48 -9.37
CA LYS A 30 -4.57 3.29 -8.37
C LYS A 30 -4.02 3.19 -6.94
N ILE A 31 -2.79 2.68 -6.81
CA ILE A 31 -2.06 2.67 -5.55
C ILE A 31 -0.98 3.76 -5.61
N PRO A 32 -0.96 4.70 -4.65
CA PRO A 32 0.06 5.74 -4.57
C PRO A 32 1.43 5.11 -4.25
N GLY A 33 2.24 4.97 -5.29
CA GLY A 33 3.61 4.48 -5.21
C GLY A 33 4.48 5.15 -6.26
N PHE A 34 5.80 5.05 -6.09
CA PHE A 34 6.77 5.57 -7.03
C PHE A 34 7.76 4.47 -7.41
N LYS A 35 8.24 4.51 -8.64
CA LYS A 35 9.22 3.56 -9.15
C LYS A 35 10.61 4.16 -9.05
N VAL A 36 11.54 3.45 -8.40
CA VAL A 36 12.94 3.86 -8.24
C VAL A 36 13.85 2.65 -8.48
N GLY A 37 14.86 2.80 -9.33
CA GLY A 37 15.80 1.72 -9.66
C GLY A 37 15.12 0.45 -10.17
N GLY A 38 14.04 0.58 -10.95
CA GLY A 38 13.29 -0.58 -11.48
C GLY A 38 12.30 -1.22 -10.50
N SER A 39 12.29 -0.84 -9.22
CA SER A 39 11.42 -1.39 -8.19
C SER A 39 10.34 -0.40 -7.75
N TRP A 40 9.16 -0.90 -7.41
CA TRP A 40 8.08 -0.09 -6.83
C TRP A 40 8.26 0.12 -5.33
N ARG A 41 8.01 1.34 -4.90
CA ARG A 41 8.09 1.79 -3.51
C ARG A 41 6.83 2.54 -3.14
N PHE A 42 6.31 2.29 -1.94
CA PHE A 42 5.03 2.82 -1.49
C PHE A 42 5.21 3.40 -0.09
N ARG A 43 4.75 4.62 0.15
CA ARG A 43 4.79 5.16 1.51
C ARG A 43 3.68 4.52 2.33
N GLN A 44 4.01 3.98 3.49
CA GLN A 44 3.04 3.30 4.34
C GLN A 44 1.84 4.19 4.68
N ARG A 45 2.05 5.49 4.92
CA ARG A 45 0.98 6.47 5.15
C ARG A 45 -0.04 6.56 4.01
N ASP A 46 0.44 6.49 2.77
CA ASP A 46 -0.42 6.62 1.59
C ASP A 46 -1.24 5.33 1.42
N ILE A 47 -0.64 4.17 1.72
CA ILE A 47 -1.31 2.86 1.72
C ILE A 47 -2.33 2.73 2.86
N ASN A 48 -2.00 3.22 4.05
CA ASN A 48 -2.92 3.25 5.19
C ASN A 48 -4.16 4.09 4.88
N THR A 49 -3.95 5.27 4.30
CA THR A 49 -5.05 6.14 3.82
C THR A 49 -5.90 5.45 2.75
N LEU A 50 -5.25 4.70 1.85
CA LEU A 50 -5.93 3.93 0.80
C LEU A 50 -6.75 2.76 1.36
N SER A 51 -6.28 2.09 2.41
CA SER A 51 -7.02 0.99 3.07
C SER A 51 -8.42 1.41 3.49
N ASN A 52 -8.59 2.65 3.95
CA ASN A 52 -9.90 3.20 4.29
C ASN A 52 -10.86 3.27 3.08
N LYS A 53 -10.34 3.24 1.84
CA LYS A 53 -11.14 3.12 0.61
C LYS A 53 -11.42 1.67 0.22
N PHE A 54 -10.58 0.71 0.62
CA PHE A 54 -10.74 -0.72 0.32
C PHE A 54 -11.48 -1.49 1.45
N SER A 55 -11.68 -0.89 2.62
CA SER A 55 -12.54 -1.41 3.68
C SER A 55 -13.14 -0.24 4.46
N PRO A 56 -14.48 -0.17 4.63
CA PRO A 56 -15.08 0.77 5.55
C PRO A 56 -14.81 0.32 7.00
N SER A 57 -14.18 1.22 7.75
CA SER A 57 -14.15 1.33 9.21
C SER A 57 -12.96 0.77 10.01
N PRO A 58 -12.64 1.47 11.13
CA PRO A 58 -11.38 1.42 11.84
C PRO A 58 -11.48 0.58 13.10
N GLU A 59 -10.43 -0.15 13.45
CA GLU A 59 -10.26 -0.64 14.80
C GLU A 59 -8.90 -0.21 15.33
N HIS A 60 -8.95 0.90 16.08
CA HIS A 60 -7.95 1.29 17.06
C HIS A 60 -7.66 0.10 17.97
N LYS A 61 -6.39 -0.28 18.10
CA LYS A 61 -5.90 -0.83 19.38
C LYS A 61 -5.11 0.26 20.09
N VAL A 62 -5.84 1.04 20.88
CA VAL A 62 -5.29 1.76 22.02
C VAL A 62 -4.90 0.69 23.05
N ILE A 63 -3.65 0.70 23.49
CA ILE A 63 -3.26 0.15 24.79
C ILE A 63 -3.07 1.31 25.76
#